data_AF-A0A915K4A3-F1
#
_entry.id   AF-A0A915K4A3-F1
#
_cell.length_a   1.000
_cell.length_b   1.000
_cell.length_c   1.000
_cell.angle_alpha   90.00
_cell.angle_beta   90.00
_cell.angle_gamma   90.00
#
_symmetry.space_group_name_H-M   'P 1'
#
loop_
_entity.id
_entity.type
_entity.pdbx_description
1 polymer ?
#
loop_
_entity_poly.entity_id
_entity_poly.type
_entity_poly.pdbx_seq_one_letter_code
_entity_poly.pdbx_strand_id
1 'polypeptide(L)'
;PGDAGSQVFAKLNKTEGPHIFCFKKTDDYFQLWLNLELLAPLALDCWVDNMKLIYNNKTRTTSNTPGVEIKIPQMGDTFPVEYLDTSNISVSMYFGALVTNAVKEWGYERNRNIVGVPYDFRRAPNEQKIFFEDLRKLIERTYYANGNKKVAIVAHSMGNSIALYLYNQQTQMWKDKFIASHVGIAAPWGGSAKVYRMVASGYNMDHYRILVSPLTLRTQQRSMPSTYWLLPSDKFWNEDEAIIKITEDDTIYTTKNYEQFFKDLNFQDGWDMYQDTKDLSYEMKAPGVEIHCIYGVGLPTPEKFVYAKKSHFPDTQPDEVMGDGDGTVNVRSIEACQRWRQEQSQPVYIKEIEKWEHLEILQNREVIDYVKRVVLRKSSAEKPPGKKRALRFDRSFT
;
A
#
# COMPACT_ATOMS: atom_id res chain seq x y z
N PRO A 1 -2.87 -7.17 -2.15
CA PRO A 1 -2.35 -6.15 -3.09
C PRO A 1 -2.12 -4.83 -2.37
N GLY A 2 -1.31 -3.93 -2.93
CA GLY A 2 -1.09 -2.57 -2.41
C GLY A 2 -2.02 -1.54 -3.04
N ASP A 3 -1.65 -0.26 -2.88
CA ASP A 3 -2.33 0.83 -3.58
C ASP A 3 -2.26 0.62 -5.09
N ALA A 4 -3.37 0.88 -5.77
CA ALA A 4 -3.58 0.59 -7.18
C ALA A 4 -3.29 -0.88 -7.62
N GLY A 5 -3.19 -1.81 -6.66
CA GLY A 5 -2.71 -3.19 -6.89
C GLY A 5 -3.78 -4.21 -7.28
N SER A 6 -4.97 -3.77 -7.70
CA SER A 6 -6.02 -4.67 -8.19
C SER A 6 -6.93 -4.00 -9.19
N GLN A 7 -7.55 -4.78 -10.08
CA GLN A 7 -8.50 -4.27 -11.07
C GLN A 7 -9.70 -3.54 -10.44
N VAL A 8 -10.22 -2.53 -11.14
CA VAL A 8 -11.44 -1.79 -10.80
C VAL A 8 -12.31 -1.66 -12.05
N PHE A 9 -13.61 -1.90 -11.90
CA PHE A 9 -14.58 -1.76 -12.96
C PHE A 9 -15.57 -0.64 -12.65
N ALA A 10 -16.10 0.00 -13.68
CA ALA A 10 -17.09 1.05 -13.54
C ALA A 10 -18.25 0.89 -14.53
N LYS A 11 -19.42 1.40 -14.13
CA LYS A 11 -20.59 1.57 -15.00
C LYS A 11 -21.09 3.01 -14.88
N LEU A 12 -21.39 3.65 -16.01
CA LEU A 12 -21.73 5.08 -16.06
C LEU A 12 -23.21 5.30 -16.33
N ASN A 13 -23.78 6.25 -15.61
CA ASN A 13 -25.08 6.88 -15.83
C ASN A 13 -25.05 8.34 -15.31
N LYS A 14 -24.10 9.11 -15.82
CA LYS A 14 -23.81 10.50 -15.45
C LYS A 14 -24.72 11.47 -16.23
N THR A 15 -25.01 12.61 -15.64
CA THR A 15 -25.71 13.74 -16.31
C THR A 15 -24.74 14.60 -17.12
N GLU A 16 -23.53 14.76 -16.61
CA GLU A 16 -22.46 15.57 -17.17
C GLU A 16 -21.10 14.89 -17.05
N GLY A 17 -20.12 15.43 -17.75
CA GLY A 17 -18.71 15.02 -17.69
C GLY A 17 -17.83 16.23 -17.97
N PRO A 18 -16.52 16.15 -17.69
CA PRO A 18 -15.63 17.31 -17.80
C PRO A 18 -15.51 17.82 -19.24
N HIS A 19 -15.70 16.93 -20.22
CA HIS A 19 -15.67 17.27 -21.65
C HIS A 19 -16.82 16.61 -22.41
N ILE A 20 -17.19 17.18 -23.56
CA ILE A 20 -18.28 16.67 -24.42
C ILE A 20 -18.03 15.26 -24.93
N PHE A 21 -16.76 14.87 -25.11
CA PHE A 21 -16.35 13.56 -25.58
C PHE A 21 -16.29 12.49 -24.47
N CYS A 22 -16.41 12.87 -23.19
CA CYS A 22 -16.44 11.90 -22.11
C CYS A 22 -17.76 11.12 -22.13
N PHE A 23 -17.69 9.79 -22.16
CA PHE A 23 -18.87 8.94 -22.06
C PHE A 23 -19.62 9.23 -20.76
N LYS A 24 -20.93 9.43 -20.88
CA LYS A 24 -21.83 9.66 -19.74
C LYS A 24 -22.58 8.39 -19.35
N LYS A 25 -22.79 7.47 -20.29
CA LYS A 25 -23.53 6.22 -20.09
C LYS A 25 -22.75 5.06 -20.66
N THR A 26 -22.78 3.92 -19.98
CA THR A 26 -22.30 2.64 -20.49
C THR A 26 -23.35 1.57 -20.25
N ASP A 27 -23.52 0.66 -21.21
CA ASP A 27 -24.49 -0.44 -21.09
C ASP A 27 -24.03 -1.45 -20.04
N ASP A 28 -22.74 -1.75 -20.03
CA ASP A 28 -22.09 -2.69 -19.12
C ASP A 28 -20.97 -2.04 -18.30
N TYR A 29 -20.42 -2.85 -17.39
CA TYR A 29 -19.21 -2.53 -16.67
C TYR A 29 -18.00 -2.60 -17.61
N PHE A 30 -17.16 -1.56 -17.61
CA PHE A 30 -15.87 -1.56 -18.29
C PHE A 30 -14.73 -1.52 -17.28
N GLN A 31 -13.53 -1.93 -17.69
CA GLN A 31 -12.34 -1.84 -16.86
C GLN A 31 -11.89 -0.38 -16.73
N LEU A 32 -12.04 0.17 -15.52
CA LEU A 32 -11.61 1.53 -15.17
C LEU A 32 -10.14 1.55 -14.76
N TRP A 33 -9.67 0.49 -14.10
CA TRP A 33 -8.28 0.33 -13.70
C TRP A 33 -7.82 -1.13 -13.83
N LEU A 34 -6.64 -1.41 -14.36
CA LEU A 34 -5.79 -0.54 -15.17
C LEU A 34 -6.27 -0.62 -16.63
N ASN A 35 -6.50 0.53 -17.25
CA ASN A 35 -6.74 0.63 -18.68
C ASN A 35 -5.87 1.77 -19.22
N LEU A 36 -4.84 1.42 -19.99
CA LEU A 36 -3.84 2.39 -20.46
C LEU A 36 -4.43 3.40 -21.46
N GLU A 37 -5.47 3.04 -22.21
CA GLU A 37 -6.15 3.95 -23.13
C GLU A 37 -6.84 5.09 -22.38
N LEU A 38 -7.38 4.80 -21.18
CA LEU A 38 -8.01 5.80 -20.32
C LEU A 38 -7.00 6.76 -19.66
N LEU A 39 -5.71 6.42 -19.68
CA LEU A 39 -4.64 7.28 -19.16
C LEU A 39 -4.01 8.17 -20.25
N ALA A 40 -4.44 8.07 -21.50
CA ALA A 40 -3.97 8.94 -22.58
C ALA A 40 -4.40 10.41 -22.35
N PRO A 41 -3.64 11.41 -22.81
CA PRO A 41 -3.88 12.83 -22.50
C PRO A 41 -5.32 13.33 -22.70
N LEU A 42 -6.01 12.89 -23.76
CA LEU A 42 -7.39 13.29 -24.03
C LEU A 42 -8.42 12.57 -23.13
N ALA A 43 -8.13 11.33 -22.72
CA ALA A 43 -9.05 10.52 -21.90
C ALA A 43 -8.85 10.73 -20.39
N LEU A 44 -7.70 11.25 -19.99
CA LEU A 44 -7.27 11.34 -18.60
C LEU A 44 -8.26 12.10 -17.71
N ASP A 45 -8.80 13.23 -18.18
CA ASP A 45 -9.81 13.99 -17.42
C ASP A 45 -11.10 13.19 -17.22
N CYS A 46 -11.54 12.43 -18.23
CA CYS A 46 -12.69 11.55 -18.12
C CYS A 46 -12.43 10.43 -17.10
N TRP A 47 -11.23 9.85 -17.13
CA TRP A 47 -10.82 8.82 -16.17
C TRP A 47 -10.77 9.37 -14.74
N VAL A 48 -10.16 10.54 -14.53
CA VAL A 48 -10.09 11.23 -13.23
C VAL A 48 -11.49 11.47 -12.69
N ASP A 49 -12.41 11.98 -13.51
CA ASP A 49 -13.78 12.26 -13.08
C ASP A 49 -14.58 10.99 -12.71
N ASN A 50 -14.27 9.86 -13.36
CA ASN A 50 -14.89 8.57 -13.06
C ASN A 50 -14.24 7.86 -11.86
N MET A 51 -12.94 8.01 -11.65
CA MET A 51 -12.19 7.31 -10.62
C MET A 51 -12.19 8.03 -9.27
N LYS A 52 -12.28 9.36 -9.27
CA LYS A 52 -12.26 10.17 -8.04
C LYS A 52 -13.40 9.82 -7.09
N LEU A 53 -13.17 10.10 -5.82
CA LEU A 53 -14.18 10.10 -4.78
C LEU A 53 -14.64 11.53 -4.47
N ILE A 54 -15.82 11.66 -3.88
CA ILE A 54 -16.34 12.91 -3.34
C ILE A 54 -16.40 12.76 -1.82
N TYR A 55 -15.64 13.58 -1.12
CA TYR A 55 -15.66 13.64 0.34
C TYR A 55 -16.83 14.49 0.83
N ASN A 56 -17.51 14.05 1.90
CA ASN A 56 -18.58 14.80 2.54
C ASN A 56 -18.17 15.11 3.98
N ASN A 57 -17.90 16.39 4.25
CA ASN A 57 -17.43 16.86 5.56
C ASN A 57 -18.43 16.65 6.71
N LYS A 58 -19.72 16.49 6.42
CA LYS A 58 -20.74 16.21 7.44
C LYS A 58 -20.77 14.75 7.83
N THR A 59 -20.69 13.85 6.84
CA THR A 59 -20.71 12.40 7.09
C THR A 59 -19.34 11.84 7.40
N ARG A 60 -18.26 12.60 7.11
CA ARG A 60 -16.86 12.19 7.26
C ARG A 60 -16.53 10.93 6.45
N THR A 61 -17.14 10.82 5.28
CA THR A 61 -17.06 9.65 4.38
C THR A 61 -17.04 10.06 2.91
N THR A 62 -16.70 9.10 2.04
CA THR A 62 -16.59 9.27 0.60
C THR A 62 -17.63 8.51 -0.20
N SER A 63 -18.14 9.16 -1.25
CA SER A 63 -18.98 8.54 -2.28
C SER A 63 -18.28 8.56 -3.64
N ASN A 64 -18.73 7.72 -4.57
CA ASN A 64 -18.32 7.84 -5.97
C ASN A 64 -18.91 9.11 -6.59
N THR A 65 -18.31 9.58 -7.69
CA THR A 65 -18.91 10.61 -8.53
C THR A 65 -20.37 10.24 -8.91
N PRO A 66 -21.33 11.18 -8.87
CA PRO A 66 -22.72 10.91 -9.23
C PRO A 66 -22.84 10.25 -10.60
N GLY A 67 -23.63 9.18 -10.65
CA GLY A 67 -23.78 8.37 -11.86
C GLY A 67 -22.61 7.44 -12.17
N VAL A 68 -21.64 7.27 -11.26
CA VAL A 68 -20.56 6.28 -11.41
C VAL A 68 -20.73 5.17 -10.37
N GLU A 69 -21.02 3.97 -10.86
CA GLU A 69 -21.02 2.76 -10.06
C GLU A 69 -19.65 2.10 -10.16
N ILE A 70 -19.04 1.78 -9.02
CA ILE A 70 -17.73 1.11 -8.97
C ILE A 70 -17.93 -0.32 -8.49
N LYS A 71 -17.29 -1.25 -9.19
CA LYS A 71 -17.26 -2.66 -8.85
C LYS A 71 -15.83 -3.11 -8.66
N ILE A 72 -15.56 -3.59 -7.46
CA ILE A 72 -14.34 -4.31 -7.14
C ILE A 72 -14.58 -5.80 -7.45
N PRO A 73 -13.64 -6.50 -8.10
CA PRO A 73 -13.74 -7.93 -8.30
C PRO A 73 -13.91 -8.69 -6.98
N GLN A 74 -14.54 -9.86 -7.05
CA GLN A 74 -14.81 -10.65 -5.85
C GLN A 74 -13.52 -11.22 -5.25
N MET A 75 -13.42 -11.23 -3.93
CA MET A 75 -12.36 -11.99 -3.25
C MET A 75 -12.45 -13.48 -3.54
N GLY A 76 -11.31 -14.15 -3.62
CA GLY A 76 -11.22 -15.55 -4.00
C GLY A 76 -10.50 -15.72 -5.33
N ASP A 77 -10.80 -14.85 -6.30
CA ASP A 77 -10.14 -14.86 -7.60
C ASP A 77 -8.74 -14.24 -7.54
N THR A 78 -7.72 -14.97 -8.00
CA THR A 78 -6.34 -14.46 -8.06
C THR A 78 -6.12 -13.53 -9.24
N PHE A 79 -6.87 -13.69 -10.33
CA PHE A 79 -6.61 -12.96 -11.57
C PHE A 79 -6.56 -11.43 -11.41
N PRO A 80 -7.52 -10.78 -10.71
CA PRO A 80 -7.55 -9.33 -10.55
C PRO A 80 -6.37 -8.73 -9.78
N VAL A 81 -5.55 -9.55 -9.12
CA VAL A 81 -4.33 -9.11 -8.42
C VAL A 81 -3.06 -9.64 -9.08
N GLU A 82 -3.17 -10.62 -9.98
CA GLU A 82 -2.06 -11.11 -10.81
C GLU A 82 -1.70 -10.10 -11.91
N TYR A 83 -2.71 -9.58 -12.61
CA TYR A 83 -2.58 -8.60 -13.68
C TYR A 83 -3.57 -7.45 -13.45
N LEU A 84 -3.08 -6.22 -13.53
CA LEU A 84 -3.90 -5.03 -13.33
C LEU A 84 -4.78 -4.71 -14.55
N ASP A 85 -4.45 -5.24 -15.72
CA ASP A 85 -5.25 -5.14 -16.95
C ASP A 85 -5.86 -6.51 -17.31
N THR A 86 -7.02 -6.50 -17.97
CA THR A 86 -7.71 -7.73 -18.41
C THR A 86 -7.06 -8.41 -19.62
N SER A 87 -6.21 -7.70 -20.38
CA SER A 87 -5.51 -8.28 -21.55
C SER A 87 -4.21 -9.02 -21.21
N ASN A 88 -3.80 -9.04 -19.92
CA ASN A 88 -2.63 -9.76 -19.42
C ASN A 88 -1.29 -9.32 -20.01
N ILE A 89 -1.18 -8.04 -20.35
CA ILE A 89 0.10 -7.47 -20.79
C ILE A 89 1.12 -7.47 -19.65
N SER A 90 2.38 -7.73 -20.00
CA SER A 90 3.49 -7.86 -19.04
C SER A 90 3.66 -6.63 -18.15
N VAL A 91 3.45 -5.43 -18.70
CA VAL A 91 3.55 -4.16 -17.96
C VAL A 91 2.51 -4.01 -16.84
N SER A 92 1.41 -4.76 -16.90
CA SER A 92 0.38 -4.77 -15.85
C SER A 92 0.58 -5.89 -14.83
N MET A 93 1.61 -6.73 -15.00
CA MET A 93 1.85 -7.86 -14.11
C MET A 93 2.22 -7.36 -12.71
N TYR A 94 1.50 -7.85 -11.70
CA TYR A 94 1.69 -7.50 -10.30
C TYR A 94 2.04 -8.73 -9.46
N PHE A 95 1.07 -9.49 -8.93
CA PHE A 95 1.35 -10.78 -8.28
C PHE A 95 1.54 -11.95 -9.26
N GLY A 96 1.42 -11.71 -10.58
CA GLY A 96 1.41 -12.77 -11.60
C GLY A 96 2.62 -13.71 -11.54
N ALA A 97 3.83 -13.17 -11.29
CA ALA A 97 5.04 -13.98 -11.14
C ALA A 97 4.95 -14.94 -9.96
N LEU A 98 4.57 -14.45 -8.79
CA LEU A 98 4.45 -15.23 -7.55
C LEU A 98 3.37 -16.31 -7.65
N VAL A 99 2.18 -15.95 -8.15
CA VAL A 99 1.07 -16.90 -8.31
C VAL A 99 1.40 -17.95 -9.37
N THR A 100 2.04 -17.55 -10.48
CA THR A 100 2.47 -18.50 -11.51
C THR A 100 3.47 -19.52 -10.98
N ASN A 101 4.46 -19.09 -10.17
CA ASN A 101 5.40 -20.01 -9.52
C ASN A 101 4.68 -20.95 -8.54
N ALA A 102 3.78 -20.40 -7.71
CA ALA A 102 3.00 -21.19 -6.76
C ALA A 102 2.22 -22.32 -7.43
N VAL A 103 1.57 -22.01 -8.56
CA VAL A 103 0.72 -22.97 -9.28
C VAL A 103 1.55 -23.98 -10.07
N LYS A 104 2.61 -23.54 -10.75
CA LYS A 104 3.41 -24.43 -11.60
C LYS A 104 4.38 -25.31 -10.82
N GLU A 105 4.87 -24.86 -9.67
CA GLU A 105 6.01 -25.51 -9.00
C GLU A 105 5.73 -25.90 -7.54
N TRP A 106 4.78 -25.27 -6.85
CA TRP A 106 4.62 -25.43 -5.39
C TRP A 106 3.39 -26.26 -5.01
N GLY A 107 2.57 -26.66 -6.00
CA GLY A 107 1.36 -27.46 -5.80
C GLY A 107 0.14 -26.64 -5.35
N TYR A 108 0.15 -25.32 -5.57
CA TYR A 108 -1.04 -24.49 -5.37
C TYR A 108 -1.98 -24.54 -6.59
N GLU A 109 -3.26 -24.30 -6.34
CA GLU A 109 -4.34 -24.21 -7.30
C GLU A 109 -5.06 -22.87 -7.08
N ARG A 110 -5.13 -22.07 -8.16
CA ARG A 110 -5.82 -20.77 -8.14
C ARG A 110 -7.24 -20.95 -7.62
N ASN A 111 -7.67 -19.99 -6.82
CA ASN A 111 -9.03 -19.85 -6.31
C ASN A 111 -9.46 -20.97 -5.35
N ARG A 112 -8.53 -21.83 -4.92
CA ARG A 112 -8.76 -22.93 -3.98
C ARG A 112 -7.88 -22.82 -2.74
N ASN A 113 -6.58 -22.93 -2.92
CA ASN A 113 -5.59 -22.89 -1.83
C ASN A 113 -4.61 -21.71 -1.95
N ILE A 114 -4.69 -20.95 -3.05
CA ILE A 114 -4.20 -19.58 -3.20
C ILE A 114 -5.35 -18.72 -3.74
N VAL A 115 -5.63 -17.59 -3.08
CA VAL A 115 -6.77 -16.72 -3.38
C VAL A 115 -6.35 -15.27 -3.44
N GLY A 116 -6.97 -14.48 -4.32
CA GLY A 116 -6.76 -13.03 -4.39
C GLY A 116 -7.70 -12.26 -3.47
N VAL A 117 -7.22 -11.12 -2.97
CA VAL A 117 -7.98 -10.19 -2.12
C VAL A 117 -7.94 -8.79 -2.74
N PRO A 118 -8.65 -8.56 -3.86
CA PRO A 118 -8.89 -7.22 -4.37
C PRO A 118 -9.75 -6.42 -3.38
N TYR A 119 -9.56 -5.09 -3.36
CA TYR A 119 -10.32 -4.17 -2.53
C TYR A 119 -10.35 -2.78 -3.15
N ASP A 120 -11.22 -1.90 -2.65
CA ASP A 120 -11.25 -0.51 -3.10
C ASP A 120 -10.08 0.26 -2.47
N PHE A 121 -8.94 0.25 -3.17
CA PHE A 121 -7.69 0.87 -2.70
C PHE A 121 -7.80 2.40 -2.57
N ARG A 122 -8.87 3.03 -3.07
CA ARG A 122 -9.13 4.47 -2.90
C ARG A 122 -9.49 4.83 -1.46
N ARG A 123 -10.03 3.89 -0.70
CA ARG A 123 -10.55 4.13 0.66
C ARG A 123 -9.61 3.64 1.74
N ALA A 124 -9.61 4.34 2.87
CA ALA A 124 -8.92 3.91 4.08
C ALA A 124 -9.78 2.89 4.88
N PRO A 125 -9.21 2.21 5.90
CA PRO A 125 -9.91 1.15 6.62
C PRO A 125 -11.24 1.53 7.28
N ASN A 126 -11.38 2.77 7.74
CA ASN A 126 -12.61 3.30 8.38
C ASN A 126 -13.85 3.20 7.49
N GLU A 127 -13.68 3.23 6.16
CA GLU A 127 -14.78 3.14 5.20
C GLU A 127 -14.97 1.73 4.60
N GLN A 128 -14.25 0.74 5.13
CA GLN A 128 -14.15 -0.61 4.55
C GLN A 128 -14.59 -1.72 5.50
N LYS A 129 -15.55 -1.45 6.40
CA LYS A 129 -16.03 -2.42 7.40
C LYS A 129 -16.48 -3.76 6.77
N ILE A 130 -17.30 -3.70 5.72
CA ILE A 130 -17.80 -4.90 5.01
C ILE A 130 -16.63 -5.70 4.42
N PHE A 131 -15.66 -5.02 3.82
CA PHE A 131 -14.46 -5.66 3.29
C PHE A 131 -13.69 -6.43 4.37
N PHE A 132 -13.48 -5.86 5.57
CA PHE A 132 -12.78 -6.57 6.65
C PHE A 132 -13.57 -7.75 7.20
N GLU A 133 -14.91 -7.65 7.27
CA GLU A 133 -15.76 -8.78 7.64
C GLU A 133 -15.65 -9.92 6.63
N ASP A 134 -15.65 -9.60 5.34
CA ASP A 134 -15.55 -10.59 4.26
C ASP A 134 -14.14 -11.17 4.15
N LEU A 135 -13.10 -10.38 4.39
CA LEU A 135 -11.72 -10.86 4.48
C LEU A 135 -11.55 -11.85 5.65
N ARG A 136 -12.12 -11.54 6.82
CA ARG A 136 -12.13 -12.46 7.97
C ARG A 136 -12.82 -13.78 7.61
N LYS A 137 -14.01 -13.72 7.00
CA LYS A 137 -14.76 -14.91 6.55
C LYS A 137 -14.00 -15.68 5.46
N LEU A 138 -13.30 -15.00 4.54
CA LEU A 138 -12.49 -15.64 3.52
C LEU A 138 -11.37 -16.45 4.17
N ILE A 139 -10.62 -15.87 5.10
CA ILE A 139 -9.55 -16.55 5.83
C ILE A 139 -10.09 -17.79 6.54
N GLU A 140 -11.23 -17.67 7.25
CA GLU A 140 -11.88 -18.79 7.93
C GLU A 140 -12.30 -19.89 6.93
N ARG A 141 -12.92 -19.52 5.80
CA ARG A 141 -13.32 -20.49 4.76
C ARG A 141 -12.12 -21.18 4.12
N THR A 142 -11.06 -20.42 3.79
CA THR A 142 -9.83 -20.97 3.23
C THR A 142 -9.17 -21.95 4.21
N TYR A 143 -9.17 -21.65 5.51
CA TYR A 143 -8.69 -22.57 6.54
C TYR A 143 -9.46 -23.90 6.54
N TYR A 144 -10.79 -23.86 6.64
CA TYR A 144 -11.61 -25.08 6.70
C TYR A 144 -11.57 -25.88 5.39
N ALA A 145 -11.63 -25.20 4.24
CA ALA A 145 -11.58 -25.85 2.92
C ALA A 145 -10.24 -26.54 2.64
N ASN A 146 -9.17 -26.15 3.33
CA ASN A 146 -7.83 -26.70 3.14
C ASN A 146 -7.40 -27.62 4.30
N GLY A 147 -8.36 -28.30 4.92
CA GLY A 147 -8.10 -29.31 5.95
C GLY A 147 -7.58 -28.70 7.25
N ASN A 148 -8.13 -27.55 7.64
CA ASN A 148 -7.77 -26.83 8.87
C ASN A 148 -6.31 -26.38 8.91
N LYS A 149 -5.73 -26.10 7.74
CA LYS A 149 -4.40 -25.52 7.64
C LYS A 149 -4.48 -24.01 7.79
N LYS A 150 -3.66 -23.46 8.68
CA LYS A 150 -3.52 -22.01 8.89
C LYS A 150 -3.13 -21.30 7.58
N VAL A 151 -3.65 -20.10 7.39
CA VAL A 151 -3.47 -19.28 6.20
C VAL A 151 -2.20 -18.43 6.35
N ALA A 152 -1.32 -18.46 5.35
CA ALA A 152 -0.24 -17.48 5.22
C ALA A 152 -0.75 -16.27 4.41
N ILE A 153 -0.56 -15.06 4.93
CA ILE A 153 -0.93 -13.82 4.24
C ILE A 153 0.32 -13.27 3.55
N VAL A 154 0.28 -13.13 2.23
CA VAL A 154 1.32 -12.45 1.45
C VAL A 154 0.76 -11.12 1.00
N ALA A 155 1.38 -10.03 1.45
CA ALA A 155 0.91 -8.68 1.19
C ALA A 155 2.04 -7.80 0.65
N HIS A 156 1.66 -6.80 -0.14
CA HIS A 156 2.58 -5.88 -0.78
C HIS A 156 2.15 -4.44 -0.51
N SER A 157 3.12 -3.54 -0.26
CA SER A 157 2.88 -2.12 -0.06
C SER A 157 1.74 -1.85 0.94
N MET A 158 0.78 -0.98 0.63
CA MET A 158 -0.39 -0.67 1.47
C MET A 158 -1.20 -1.90 1.92
N GLY A 159 -1.14 -3.02 1.19
CA GLY A 159 -1.78 -4.26 1.59
C GLY A 159 -1.28 -4.80 2.93
N ASN A 160 -0.04 -4.44 3.30
CA ASN A 160 0.51 -4.76 4.61
C ASN A 160 -0.15 -3.97 5.73
N SER A 161 -0.42 -2.69 5.50
CA SER A 161 -1.16 -1.83 6.43
C SER A 161 -2.60 -2.33 6.59
N ILE A 162 -3.23 -2.83 5.51
CA ILE A 162 -4.55 -3.47 5.56
C ILE A 162 -4.52 -4.74 6.42
N ALA A 163 -3.52 -5.61 6.22
CA ALA A 163 -3.36 -6.81 7.04
C ALA A 163 -3.12 -6.47 8.52
N LEU A 164 -2.27 -5.48 8.80
CA LEU A 164 -2.01 -5.00 10.16
C LEU A 164 -3.28 -4.48 10.83
N TYR A 165 -4.06 -3.67 10.12
CA TYR A 165 -5.35 -3.18 10.61
C TYR A 165 -6.28 -4.34 10.96
N LEU A 166 -6.43 -5.33 10.07
CA LEU A 166 -7.22 -6.53 10.34
C LEU A 166 -6.78 -7.20 11.65
N TYR A 167 -5.49 -7.47 11.82
CA TYR A 167 -4.97 -8.16 13.01
C TYR A 167 -5.23 -7.39 14.31
N ASN A 168 -5.14 -6.06 14.27
CA ASN A 168 -5.40 -5.21 15.42
C ASN A 168 -6.87 -5.18 15.83
N GLN A 169 -7.78 -5.60 14.93
CA GLN A 169 -9.20 -5.79 15.22
C GLN A 169 -9.56 -7.23 15.63
N GLN A 170 -8.61 -8.18 15.61
CA GLN A 170 -8.87 -9.58 15.96
C GLN A 170 -8.29 -9.96 17.33
N THR A 171 -8.94 -10.92 18.00
CA THR A 171 -8.40 -11.51 19.23
C THR A 171 -7.15 -12.33 18.93
N GLN A 172 -6.25 -12.45 19.91
CA GLN A 172 -5.08 -13.31 19.76
C GLN A 172 -5.47 -14.77 19.48
N MET A 173 -6.55 -15.26 20.11
CA MET A 173 -7.09 -16.60 19.86
C MET A 173 -7.49 -16.82 18.39
N TRP A 174 -8.11 -15.82 17.75
CA TRP A 174 -8.46 -15.92 16.33
C TRP A 174 -7.19 -15.98 15.47
N LYS A 175 -6.22 -15.10 15.73
CA LYS A 175 -4.94 -15.06 15.00
C LYS A 175 -4.17 -16.37 15.14
N ASP A 176 -4.07 -16.89 16.37
CA ASP A 176 -3.41 -18.16 16.67
C ASP A 176 -4.10 -19.34 15.99
N LYS A 177 -5.42 -19.30 15.81
CA LYS A 177 -6.17 -20.37 15.14
C LYS A 177 -5.99 -20.32 13.62
N PHE A 178 -6.11 -19.15 13.01
CA PHE A 178 -6.29 -19.05 11.56
C PHE A 178 -5.05 -18.61 10.79
N ILE A 179 -4.10 -17.90 11.41
CA ILE A 179 -2.96 -17.29 10.71
C ILE A 179 -1.69 -18.10 10.96
N ALA A 180 -1.03 -18.51 9.88
CA ALA A 180 0.26 -19.19 9.93
C ALA A 180 1.39 -18.16 10.06
N SER A 181 1.40 -17.21 9.13
CA SER A 181 2.39 -16.14 9.06
C SER A 181 1.88 -14.99 8.18
N HIS A 182 2.54 -13.84 8.29
CA HIS A 182 2.43 -12.71 7.36
C HIS A 182 3.78 -12.52 6.66
N VAL A 183 3.82 -12.71 5.35
CA VAL A 183 4.94 -12.31 4.50
C VAL A 183 4.63 -10.92 3.95
N GLY A 184 5.24 -9.90 4.55
CA GLY A 184 5.04 -8.52 4.16
C GLY A 184 6.16 -8.02 3.27
N ILE A 185 5.81 -7.63 2.05
CA ILE A 185 6.74 -7.16 1.01
C ILE A 185 6.59 -5.64 0.86
N ALA A 186 7.69 -4.89 0.99
CA ALA A 186 7.78 -3.45 0.74
C ALA A 186 6.71 -2.62 1.48
N ALA A 187 6.51 -2.86 2.77
CA ALA A 187 5.42 -2.28 3.55
C ALA A 187 5.71 -0.83 4.01
N PRO A 188 4.82 0.15 3.75
CA PRO A 188 4.96 1.53 4.23
C PRO A 188 4.42 1.70 5.65
N TRP A 189 5.04 1.03 6.61
CA TRP A 189 4.53 0.98 7.99
C TRP A 189 4.38 2.36 8.63
N GLY A 190 5.33 3.26 8.38
CA GLY A 190 5.34 4.64 8.86
C GLY A 190 4.84 5.67 7.85
N GLY A 191 4.30 5.24 6.70
CA GLY A 191 3.96 6.11 5.57
C GLY A 191 5.11 6.32 4.58
N SER A 192 4.96 7.24 3.63
CA SER A 192 5.99 7.61 2.64
C SER A 192 6.05 9.12 2.43
N ALA A 193 7.26 9.69 2.37
CA ALA A 193 7.43 11.11 2.08
C ALA A 193 6.83 11.50 0.72
N LYS A 194 6.84 10.59 -0.26
CA LYS A 194 6.29 10.81 -1.61
C LYS A 194 4.82 11.24 -1.61
N VAL A 195 4.06 10.90 -0.56
CA VAL A 195 2.66 11.31 -0.40
C VAL A 195 2.53 12.84 -0.29
N TYR A 196 3.50 13.55 0.30
CA TYR A 196 3.50 15.02 0.33
C TYR A 196 3.55 15.62 -1.08
N ARG A 197 4.44 15.13 -1.95
CA ARG A 197 4.51 15.53 -3.36
C ARG A 197 3.24 15.17 -4.11
N MET A 198 2.69 13.97 -3.87
CA MET A 198 1.45 13.52 -4.48
C MET A 198 0.29 14.48 -4.16
N VAL A 199 0.15 14.89 -2.90
CA VAL A 199 -0.89 15.83 -2.47
C VAL A 199 -0.59 17.25 -2.95
N ALA A 200 0.66 17.72 -2.89
CA ALA A 200 1.02 19.07 -3.30
C ALA A 200 0.93 19.23 -4.81
N SER A 201 1.77 18.54 -5.59
CA SER A 201 1.96 18.75 -7.02
C SER A 201 1.52 17.60 -7.92
N GLY A 202 0.98 16.53 -7.34
CA GLY A 202 0.63 15.32 -8.07
C GLY A 202 1.85 14.47 -8.42
N TYR A 203 1.58 13.19 -8.67
CA TYR A 203 2.60 12.20 -9.02
C TYR A 203 2.11 11.30 -10.15
N ASN A 204 2.91 11.12 -11.20
CA ASN A 204 2.54 10.32 -12.38
C ASN A 204 3.35 9.02 -12.51
N MET A 205 3.76 8.45 -11.37
CA MET A 205 4.42 7.16 -11.28
C MET A 205 5.79 7.09 -11.99
N ASP A 206 6.40 8.24 -12.31
CA ASP A 206 7.69 8.42 -13.00
C ASP A 206 7.83 7.76 -14.40
N HIS A 207 6.98 6.79 -14.75
CA HIS A 207 7.00 6.03 -16.02
C HIS A 207 6.24 6.71 -17.16
N TYR A 208 5.29 7.60 -16.86
CA TYR A 208 4.39 8.21 -17.87
C TYR A 208 4.52 9.73 -17.95
N ARG A 209 5.69 10.28 -17.60
CA ARG A 209 5.94 11.73 -17.46
C ARG A 209 5.47 12.60 -18.62
N ILE A 210 5.49 12.07 -19.83
CA ILE A 210 5.13 12.79 -21.06
C ILE A 210 3.63 12.65 -21.39
N LEU A 211 2.97 11.59 -20.93
CA LEU A 211 1.60 11.23 -21.31
C LEU A 211 0.57 11.56 -20.23
N VAL A 212 1.00 11.62 -18.96
CA VAL A 212 0.10 11.73 -17.82
C VAL A 212 0.47 12.94 -16.98
N SER A 213 -0.37 13.98 -17.05
CA SER A 213 -0.19 15.22 -16.28
C SER A 213 -0.27 14.95 -14.77
N PRO A 214 0.78 15.27 -13.98
CA PRO A 214 0.74 15.13 -12.53
C PRO A 214 -0.40 15.94 -11.88
N LEU A 215 -0.61 17.18 -12.35
CA LEU A 215 -1.65 18.06 -11.79
C LEU A 215 -3.07 17.56 -12.09
N THR A 216 -3.28 16.92 -13.23
CA THR A 216 -4.55 16.28 -13.55
C THR A 216 -4.78 15.08 -12.63
N LEU A 217 -3.78 14.20 -12.49
CA LEU A 217 -3.85 13.06 -11.57
C LEU A 217 -4.02 13.49 -10.11
N ARG A 218 -3.44 14.62 -9.71
CA ARG A 218 -3.55 15.16 -8.35
C ARG A 218 -5.00 15.27 -7.91
N THR A 219 -5.94 15.58 -8.80
CA THR A 219 -7.37 15.63 -8.48
C THR A 219 -7.89 14.27 -8.02
N GLN A 220 -7.53 13.21 -8.73
CA GLN A 220 -7.90 11.85 -8.36
C GLN A 220 -7.16 11.39 -7.10
N GLN A 221 -5.85 11.66 -7.00
CA GLN A 221 -5.02 11.29 -5.84
C GLN A 221 -5.50 11.97 -4.55
N ARG A 222 -5.79 13.27 -4.60
CA ARG A 222 -6.35 14.02 -3.48
C ARG A 222 -7.72 13.51 -3.07
N SER A 223 -8.48 12.87 -3.95
CA SER A 223 -9.80 12.37 -3.58
C SER A 223 -9.77 11.11 -2.70
N MET A 224 -8.62 10.42 -2.58
CA MET A 224 -8.52 9.10 -1.96
C MET A 224 -8.17 9.20 -0.45
N PRO A 225 -9.05 8.79 0.48
CA PRO A 225 -8.71 8.69 1.90
C PRO A 225 -7.46 7.84 2.19
N SER A 226 -7.19 6.82 1.37
CA SER A 226 -6.00 5.98 1.52
C SER A 226 -4.69 6.74 1.33
N THR A 227 -4.67 7.82 0.56
CA THR A 227 -3.50 8.69 0.40
C THR A 227 -3.09 9.29 1.74
N TYR A 228 -4.04 9.83 2.51
CA TYR A 228 -3.75 10.47 3.79
C TYR A 228 -3.38 9.48 4.88
N TRP A 229 -3.91 8.26 4.81
CA TRP A 229 -3.52 7.18 5.70
C TRP A 229 -2.05 6.78 5.54
N LEU A 230 -1.44 7.06 4.38
CA LEU A 230 -0.03 6.79 4.09
C LEU A 230 0.88 8.01 4.28
N LEU A 231 0.37 9.11 4.84
CA LEU A 231 1.22 10.24 5.22
C LEU A 231 2.24 9.83 6.30
N PRO A 232 3.47 10.40 6.26
CA PRO A 232 4.51 10.14 7.26
C PRO A 232 4.05 10.32 8.72
N SER A 233 4.44 9.37 9.56
CA SER A 233 4.24 9.45 11.02
C SER A 233 5.47 10.07 11.71
N ASP A 234 5.20 10.90 12.70
CA ASP A 234 6.19 11.45 13.66
C ASP A 234 6.92 10.38 14.49
N LYS A 235 6.46 9.12 14.51
CA LYS A 235 7.20 8.01 15.11
C LYS A 235 8.45 7.63 14.31
N PHE A 236 8.51 8.00 13.03
CA PHE A 236 9.60 7.62 12.11
C PHE A 236 10.27 8.83 11.43
N TRP A 237 9.57 9.96 11.34
CA TRP A 237 10.16 11.24 10.90
C TRP A 237 10.37 12.14 12.09
N ASN A 238 11.56 12.73 12.19
CA ASN A 238 11.80 13.74 13.21
C ASN A 238 10.81 14.90 12.97
N GLU A 239 10.16 15.33 14.03
CA GLU A 239 9.09 16.32 13.98
C GLU A 239 9.54 17.68 13.39
N ASP A 240 10.83 18.00 13.49
CA ASP A 240 11.41 19.24 12.98
C ASP A 240 12.09 19.04 11.60
N GLU A 241 12.02 17.83 11.04
CA GLU A 241 12.55 17.51 9.72
C GLU A 241 11.64 18.03 8.61
N ALA A 242 12.18 18.94 7.80
CA ALA A 242 11.49 19.43 6.60
C ALA A 242 11.26 18.29 5.59
N ILE A 243 9.99 18.04 5.25
CA ILE A 243 9.59 17.15 4.15
C ILE A 243 9.34 17.98 2.89
N ILE A 244 8.70 19.14 3.02
CA ILE A 244 8.65 20.15 1.95
C ILE A 244 9.34 21.41 2.45
N LYS A 245 10.18 22.03 1.59
CA LYS A 245 10.76 23.35 1.82
C LYS A 245 10.46 24.28 0.64
N ILE A 246 10.01 25.50 0.93
CA ILE A 246 9.99 26.61 -0.03
C ILE A 246 11.17 27.52 0.30
N THR A 247 12.05 27.77 -0.67
CA THR A 247 13.34 28.42 -0.40
C THR A 247 13.24 29.94 -0.30
N GLU A 248 12.35 30.57 -1.07
CA GLU A 248 12.17 32.03 -1.13
C GLU A 248 11.82 32.67 0.22
N ASP A 249 11.04 32.00 1.07
CA ASP A 249 10.54 32.53 2.35
C ASP A 249 10.80 31.59 3.54
N ASP A 250 11.63 30.57 3.36
CA ASP A 250 11.92 29.52 4.34
C ASP A 250 10.68 28.79 4.91
N THR A 251 9.56 28.75 4.17
CA THR A 251 8.40 27.93 4.56
C THR A 251 8.79 26.45 4.61
N ILE A 252 8.47 25.78 5.71
CA ILE A 252 8.74 24.35 5.92
C ILE A 252 7.47 23.62 6.32
N TYR A 253 7.22 22.47 5.70
CA TYR A 253 6.19 21.52 6.13
C TYR A 253 6.84 20.23 6.66
N THR A 254 6.39 19.80 7.84
CA THR A 254 6.85 18.62 8.58
C THR A 254 5.65 17.79 9.03
N THR A 255 5.88 16.70 9.76
CA THR A 255 4.80 15.90 10.37
C THR A 255 3.99 16.64 11.43
N LYS A 256 4.49 17.77 11.98
CA LYS A 256 3.79 18.57 12.99
C LYS A 256 2.73 19.53 12.44
N ASN A 257 2.86 19.96 11.19
CA ASN A 257 2.09 21.09 10.66
C ASN A 257 1.22 20.73 9.45
N TYR A 258 0.68 19.51 9.44
CA TYR A 258 -0.27 19.05 8.41
C TYR A 258 -1.44 20.01 8.19
N GLU A 259 -2.03 20.57 9.25
CA GLU A 259 -3.13 21.53 9.10
C GLU A 259 -2.72 22.76 8.28
N GLN A 260 -1.55 23.33 8.58
CA GLN A 260 -1.01 24.48 7.84
C GLN A 260 -0.66 24.10 6.40
N PHE A 261 -0.12 22.89 6.18
CA PHE A 261 0.12 22.35 4.84
C PHE A 261 -1.17 22.32 4.00
N PHE A 262 -2.24 21.73 4.52
CA PHE A 262 -3.52 21.66 3.79
C PHE A 262 -4.18 23.03 3.59
N LYS A 263 -4.04 23.92 4.57
CA LYS A 263 -4.52 25.30 4.47
C LYS A 263 -3.81 26.05 3.34
N ASP A 264 -2.49 25.93 3.23
CA ASP A 264 -1.71 26.59 2.17
C ASP A 264 -1.96 25.99 0.79
N LEU A 265 -2.44 24.74 0.71
CA LEU A 265 -2.93 24.13 -0.52
C LEU A 265 -4.37 24.55 -0.88
N ASN A 266 -5.04 25.33 -0.04
CA ASN A 266 -6.47 25.61 -0.11
C ASN A 266 -7.31 24.32 -0.23
N PHE A 267 -7.00 23.33 0.61
CA PHE A 267 -7.54 21.98 0.47
C PHE A 267 -7.95 21.38 1.82
N GLN A 268 -9.03 21.94 2.38
CA GLN A 268 -9.58 21.55 3.69
C GLN A 268 -10.01 20.08 3.76
N ASP A 269 -10.59 19.54 2.68
CA ASP A 269 -11.00 18.13 2.63
C ASP A 269 -9.82 17.17 2.88
N GLY A 270 -8.61 17.55 2.46
CA GLY A 270 -7.39 16.76 2.73
C GLY A 270 -7.02 16.72 4.21
N TRP A 271 -7.14 17.84 4.92
CA TRP A 271 -6.95 17.87 6.38
C TRP A 271 -7.99 17.02 7.09
N ASP A 272 -9.23 17.15 6.65
CA ASP A 272 -10.36 16.42 7.19
C ASP A 272 -10.17 14.90 7.01
N MET A 273 -9.83 14.43 5.81
CA MET A 273 -9.53 13.02 5.57
C MET A 273 -8.29 12.53 6.34
N TYR A 274 -7.27 13.37 6.52
CA TYR A 274 -6.14 13.04 7.39
C TYR A 274 -6.59 12.84 8.85
N GLN A 275 -7.43 13.72 9.40
CA GLN A 275 -7.97 13.54 10.75
C GLN A 275 -8.78 12.24 10.88
N ASP A 276 -9.52 11.84 9.85
CA ASP A 276 -10.31 10.61 9.86
C ASP A 276 -9.45 9.33 9.81
N THR A 277 -8.22 9.42 9.33
CA THR A 277 -7.40 8.25 8.97
C THR A 277 -6.11 8.10 9.77
N LYS A 278 -5.57 9.19 10.35
CA LYS A 278 -4.28 9.21 11.04
C LYS A 278 -4.16 8.13 12.13
N ASP A 279 -5.22 7.90 12.90
CA ASP A 279 -5.19 7.02 14.08
C ASP A 279 -5.40 5.54 13.75
N LEU A 280 -5.75 5.19 12.50
CA LEU A 280 -6.11 3.82 12.11
C LEU A 280 -4.95 2.83 12.25
N SER A 281 -3.72 3.30 12.08
CA SER A 281 -2.50 2.49 12.28
C SER A 281 -1.35 3.26 12.92
N TYR A 282 -1.62 4.44 13.51
CA TYR A 282 -0.61 5.32 14.11
C TYR A 282 0.32 4.59 15.07
N GLU A 283 -0.25 3.81 16.01
CA GLU A 283 0.53 3.09 17.00
C GLU A 283 1.41 1.98 16.43
N MET A 284 1.13 1.52 15.21
CA MET A 284 1.80 0.37 14.58
C MET A 284 1.89 -0.81 15.57
N LYS A 285 0.77 -1.08 16.27
CA LYS A 285 0.68 -2.13 17.29
C LYS A 285 1.09 -3.48 16.68
N ALA A 286 1.96 -4.21 17.37
CA ALA A 286 2.48 -5.49 16.90
C ALA A 286 1.35 -6.46 16.48
N PRO A 287 1.48 -7.13 15.31
CA PRO A 287 0.39 -7.91 14.73
C PRO A 287 0.10 -9.18 15.52
N GLY A 288 1.00 -9.65 16.38
CA GLY A 288 0.81 -10.86 17.19
C GLY A 288 0.73 -12.14 16.34
N VAL A 289 1.42 -12.16 15.20
CA VAL A 289 1.58 -13.33 14.31
C VAL A 289 3.05 -13.44 13.89
N GLU A 290 3.47 -14.62 13.44
CA GLU A 290 4.79 -14.77 12.81
C GLU A 290 4.85 -13.87 11.57
N ILE A 291 5.85 -12.98 11.48
CA ILE A 291 5.96 -12.04 10.38
C ILE A 291 7.34 -12.09 9.73
N HIS A 292 7.36 -12.00 8.40
CA HIS A 292 8.54 -11.89 7.57
C HIS A 292 8.47 -10.55 6.83
N CYS A 293 9.29 -9.59 7.23
CA CYS A 293 9.42 -8.33 6.52
C CYS A 293 10.48 -8.45 5.43
N ILE A 294 10.05 -8.32 4.18
CA ILE A 294 10.90 -8.36 3.00
C ILE A 294 10.84 -6.98 2.34
N TYR A 295 11.98 -6.37 2.07
CA TYR A 295 11.97 -5.03 1.49
C TYR A 295 13.26 -4.63 0.77
N GLY A 296 13.12 -3.71 -0.17
CA GLY A 296 14.22 -3.09 -0.89
C GLY A 296 14.95 -2.06 -0.03
N VAL A 297 16.26 -1.97 -0.20
CA VAL A 297 17.14 -0.93 0.36
C VAL A 297 18.19 -0.50 -0.66
N GLY A 298 18.82 0.65 -0.48
CA GLY A 298 19.91 1.12 -1.32
C GLY A 298 19.47 1.77 -2.63
N LEU A 299 18.19 2.12 -2.80
CA LEU A 299 17.70 2.89 -3.94
C LEU A 299 17.40 4.35 -3.56
N PRO A 300 17.78 5.31 -4.43
CA PRO A 300 17.40 6.70 -4.26
C PRO A 300 15.87 6.83 -4.13
N THR A 301 15.43 7.32 -2.98
CA THR A 301 14.01 7.43 -2.64
C THR A 301 13.71 8.87 -2.23
N PRO A 302 12.75 9.57 -2.86
CA PRO A 302 12.43 10.94 -2.50
C PRO A 302 12.10 11.08 -1.02
N GLU A 303 12.82 11.96 -0.33
CA GLU A 303 12.70 12.19 1.11
C GLU A 303 12.30 13.63 1.42
N LYS A 304 12.77 14.59 0.62
CA LYS A 304 12.40 16.01 0.74
C LYS A 304 12.11 16.61 -0.63
N PHE A 305 11.18 17.57 -0.65
CA PHE A 305 10.73 18.26 -1.86
C PHE A 305 10.97 19.75 -1.73
N VAL A 306 11.75 20.33 -2.64
CA VAL A 306 12.17 21.73 -2.59
C VAL A 306 11.49 22.51 -3.71
N TYR A 307 10.79 23.57 -3.33
CA TYR A 307 10.26 24.58 -4.24
C TYR A 307 11.11 25.83 -4.12
N ALA A 308 11.56 26.37 -5.25
CA ALA A 308 12.38 27.59 -5.23
C ALA A 308 11.58 28.82 -4.75
N LYS A 309 10.32 28.95 -5.19
CA LYS A 309 9.46 30.13 -4.97
C LYS A 309 8.09 29.74 -4.45
N LYS A 310 7.45 30.60 -3.66
CA LYS A 310 6.06 30.37 -3.20
C LYS A 310 5.10 30.30 -4.37
N SER A 311 5.32 31.10 -5.41
CA SER A 311 4.51 31.09 -6.64
C SER A 311 4.57 29.79 -7.45
N HIS A 312 5.55 28.92 -7.18
CA HIS A 312 5.68 27.61 -7.81
C HIS A 312 4.98 26.50 -7.00
N PHE A 313 4.72 26.75 -5.72
CA PHE A 313 4.02 25.83 -4.85
C PHE A 313 2.51 26.13 -4.88
N PRO A 314 1.63 25.14 -5.10
CA PRO A 314 1.91 23.72 -5.24
C PRO A 314 1.82 23.21 -6.70
N ASP A 315 1.68 24.10 -7.69
CA ASP A 315 1.31 23.75 -9.07
C ASP A 315 2.49 23.49 -10.02
N THR A 316 3.69 23.27 -9.48
CA THR A 316 4.86 22.82 -10.26
C THR A 316 5.48 21.58 -9.63
N GLN A 317 6.35 20.89 -10.35
CA GLN A 317 7.09 19.77 -9.77
C GLN A 317 8.28 20.30 -8.94
N PRO A 318 8.52 19.77 -7.73
CA PRO A 318 9.64 20.17 -6.89
C PRO A 318 10.96 19.54 -7.36
N ASP A 319 12.07 20.11 -6.90
CA ASP A 319 13.34 19.40 -6.84
C ASP A 319 13.28 18.35 -5.70
N GLU A 320 13.85 17.17 -5.93
CA GLU A 320 13.79 16.07 -4.98
C GLU A 320 15.15 15.83 -4.34
N VAL A 321 15.18 15.80 -3.00
CA VAL A 321 16.33 15.31 -2.23
C VAL A 321 16.08 13.84 -1.95
N MET A 322 17.01 13.00 -2.42
CA MET A 322 16.92 11.56 -2.31
C MET A 322 17.55 11.08 -1.00
N GLY A 323 16.82 10.22 -0.28
CA GLY A 323 17.33 9.39 0.80
C GLY A 323 17.38 7.92 0.36
N ASP A 324 17.47 7.03 1.35
CA ASP A 324 17.48 5.57 1.14
C ASP A 324 16.06 4.96 1.22
N GLY A 325 15.85 3.86 0.50
CA GLY A 325 14.61 3.12 0.42
C GLY A 325 14.54 2.21 -0.80
N ASP A 326 13.33 1.99 -1.30
CA ASP A 326 13.04 1.14 -2.47
C ASP A 326 12.57 1.93 -3.71
N GLY A 327 12.82 3.24 -3.73
CA GLY A 327 12.36 4.17 -4.76
C GLY A 327 10.99 4.78 -4.49
N THR A 328 10.18 4.21 -3.58
CA THR A 328 8.86 4.73 -3.21
C THR A 328 8.70 4.97 -1.73
N VAL A 329 9.18 4.06 -0.88
CA VAL A 329 9.03 4.15 0.56
C VAL A 329 10.40 4.27 1.22
N ASN A 330 10.54 5.26 2.08
CA ASN A 330 11.79 5.56 2.77
C ASN A 330 12.15 4.41 3.73
N VAL A 331 13.45 4.09 3.82
CA VAL A 331 13.96 2.94 4.60
C VAL A 331 13.46 2.95 6.05
N ARG A 332 13.44 4.12 6.69
CA ARG A 332 12.95 4.37 8.05
C ARG A 332 11.50 3.90 8.31
N SER A 333 10.67 3.90 7.27
CA SER A 333 9.28 3.44 7.32
C SER A 333 9.20 1.95 7.05
N ILE A 334 9.92 1.48 6.03
CA ILE A 334 9.92 0.08 5.62
C ILE A 334 10.51 -0.85 6.70
N GLU A 335 11.56 -0.41 7.38
CA GLU A 335 12.26 -1.21 8.39
C GLU A 335 11.53 -1.23 9.74
N ALA A 336 10.48 -0.41 9.91
CA ALA A 336 9.82 -0.19 11.18
C ALA A 336 9.33 -1.48 11.86
N CYS A 337 8.99 -2.52 11.10
CA CYS A 337 8.56 -3.79 11.67
C CYS A 337 9.64 -4.51 12.49
N GLN A 338 10.92 -4.11 12.38
CA GLN A 338 12.00 -4.62 13.23
C GLN A 338 11.72 -4.45 14.72
N ARG A 339 11.02 -3.36 15.10
CA ARG A 339 10.65 -3.07 16.50
C ARG A 339 9.80 -4.17 17.12
N TRP A 340 8.99 -4.87 16.30
CA TRP A 340 8.10 -5.93 16.77
C TRP A 340 8.86 -7.13 17.36
N ARG A 341 10.17 -7.28 17.10
CA ARG A 341 11.01 -8.27 17.80
C ARG A 341 10.94 -8.14 19.33
N GLN A 342 10.66 -6.93 19.83
CA GLN A 342 10.57 -6.64 21.27
C GLN A 342 9.12 -6.43 21.75
N GLU A 343 8.15 -6.34 20.84
CA GLU A 343 6.75 -6.00 21.17
C GLU A 343 5.78 -7.18 21.09
N GLN A 344 6.23 -8.34 20.58
CA GLN A 344 5.42 -9.56 20.51
C GLN A 344 6.25 -10.82 20.79
N SER A 345 5.56 -11.91 21.13
CA SER A 345 6.19 -13.22 21.37
C SER A 345 6.42 -14.03 20.10
N GLN A 346 5.63 -13.76 19.05
CA GLN A 346 5.74 -14.45 17.76
C GLN A 346 6.98 -13.97 16.99
N PRO A 347 7.66 -14.84 16.23
CA PRO A 347 8.90 -14.48 15.54
C PRO A 347 8.73 -13.35 14.52
N VAL A 348 9.78 -12.52 14.39
CA VAL A 348 9.90 -11.44 13.41
C VAL A 348 11.18 -11.64 12.62
N TYR A 349 11.03 -12.00 11.34
CA TYR A 349 12.14 -12.20 10.41
C TYR A 349 12.27 -10.99 9.47
N ILE A 350 13.51 -10.63 9.16
CA ILE A 350 13.83 -9.50 8.31
C ILE A 350 14.64 -10.01 7.13
N LYS A 351 14.28 -9.55 5.93
CA LYS A 351 14.97 -9.87 4.70
C LYS A 351 15.08 -8.61 3.84
N GLU A 352 16.25 -7.98 3.92
CA GLU A 352 16.63 -6.90 3.01
C GLU A 352 17.02 -7.47 1.65
N ILE A 353 16.66 -6.74 0.60
CA ILE A 353 16.98 -7.02 -0.80
C ILE A 353 17.64 -5.76 -1.37
N GLU A 354 18.95 -5.81 -1.62
CA GLU A 354 19.71 -4.65 -2.07
C GLU A 354 19.35 -4.23 -3.50
N LYS A 355 19.05 -2.94 -3.69
CA LYS A 355 18.83 -2.28 -4.99
C LYS A 355 17.63 -2.83 -5.78
N TRP A 356 16.53 -3.14 -5.10
CA TRP A 356 15.29 -3.57 -5.75
C TRP A 356 14.15 -2.57 -5.55
N GLU A 357 13.51 -2.23 -6.66
CA GLU A 357 12.44 -1.23 -6.73
C GLU A 357 11.14 -1.77 -6.14
N HIS A 358 10.35 -0.86 -5.56
CA HIS A 358 9.11 -1.10 -4.84
C HIS A 358 8.15 -2.09 -5.51
N LEU A 359 7.88 -1.97 -6.82
CA LEU A 359 7.02 -2.88 -7.56
C LEU A 359 7.80 -4.08 -8.13
N GLU A 360 9.01 -3.86 -8.63
CA GLU A 360 9.82 -4.92 -9.26
C GLU A 360 10.23 -6.03 -8.29
N ILE A 361 10.28 -5.73 -6.98
CA ILE A 361 10.56 -6.71 -5.92
C ILE A 361 9.61 -7.92 -5.93
N LEU A 362 8.38 -7.78 -6.45
CA LEU A 362 7.44 -8.89 -6.59
C LEU A 362 7.86 -9.93 -7.64
N GLN A 363 8.75 -9.54 -8.56
CA GLN A 363 9.30 -10.41 -9.61
C GLN A 363 10.71 -10.91 -9.26
N ASN A 364 11.28 -10.46 -8.14
CA ASN A 364 12.59 -10.88 -7.67
C ASN A 364 12.59 -12.38 -7.30
N ARG A 365 13.52 -13.14 -7.88
CA ARG A 365 13.61 -14.59 -7.65
C ARG A 365 13.94 -14.96 -6.20
N GLU A 366 14.81 -14.21 -5.55
CA GLU A 366 15.16 -14.43 -4.14
C GLU A 366 13.95 -14.23 -3.21
N VAL A 367 13.12 -13.23 -3.50
CA VAL A 367 11.86 -12.97 -2.78
C VAL A 367 10.86 -14.09 -3.03
N ILE A 368 10.67 -14.49 -4.29
CA ILE A 368 9.79 -15.61 -4.66
C ILE A 368 10.23 -16.91 -3.96
N ASP A 369 11.53 -17.22 -3.96
CA ASP A 369 12.10 -18.37 -3.26
C ASP A 369 11.96 -18.26 -1.74
N TYR A 370 12.06 -17.05 -1.18
CA TYR A 370 11.80 -16.81 0.23
C TYR A 370 10.33 -17.10 0.56
N VAL A 371 9.38 -16.57 -0.21
CA VAL A 371 7.95 -16.83 -0.01
C VAL A 371 7.68 -18.33 -0.10
N LYS A 372 8.22 -19.02 -1.12
CA LYS A 372 8.13 -20.48 -1.27
C LYS A 372 8.52 -21.21 0.01
N ARG A 373 9.69 -20.88 0.59
CA ARG A 373 10.17 -21.51 1.83
C ARG A 373 9.24 -21.27 3.01
N VAL A 374 8.68 -20.07 3.14
CA VAL A 374 7.76 -19.74 4.23
C VAL A 374 6.43 -20.49 4.07
N VAL A 375 5.81 -20.42 2.89
CA VAL A 375 4.46 -20.97 2.69
C VAL A 375 4.44 -22.51 2.59
N LEU A 376 5.56 -23.11 2.17
CA LEU A 376 5.72 -24.57 2.15
C LEU A 376 6.37 -25.13 3.43
N ARG A 377 6.69 -24.30 4.43
CA ARG A 377 7.30 -24.77 5.68
C ARG A 377 6.36 -25.81 6.29
N LYS A 378 6.80 -27.08 6.31
CA LYS A 378 6.16 -28.08 7.15
C LYS A 378 6.27 -27.59 8.58
N SER A 379 5.18 -27.63 9.33
CA SER A 379 5.15 -27.37 10.77
C SER A 379 6.07 -28.37 11.50
N SER A 380 7.38 -28.22 11.38
CA SER A 380 8.33 -28.81 12.30
C SER A 380 8.36 -27.88 13.51
N ALA A 381 7.89 -28.40 14.64
CA ALA A 381 8.21 -27.87 15.95
C ALA A 381 9.72 -28.04 16.20
N GLU A 382 10.56 -27.32 15.45
CA GLU A 382 11.99 -27.22 15.75
C GLU A 382 12.20 -25.95 16.55
N LYS A 383 12.36 -26.16 17.86
CA LYS A 383 12.91 -25.15 18.76
C LYS A 383 14.19 -24.58 18.14
N PRO A 384 14.42 -23.26 18.18
CA PRO A 384 15.71 -22.71 17.76
C PRO A 384 16.82 -23.36 18.60
N PRO A 385 18.01 -23.61 18.01
CA PRO A 385 19.13 -24.18 18.73
C PRO A 385 19.43 -23.28 19.93
N GLY A 386 19.32 -23.86 21.13
CA GLY A 386 19.56 -23.15 22.38
C GLY A 386 20.92 -22.47 22.36
N LYS A 387 20.96 -21.22 22.83
CA LYS A 387 22.20 -20.46 23.06
C LYS A 387 23.19 -21.38 23.79
N LYS A 388 24.27 -21.78 23.11
CA LYS A 388 25.41 -22.40 23.78
C LYS A 388 25.92 -21.40 24.82
N ARG A 389 25.77 -21.75 26.10
CA ARG A 389 26.41 -21.05 27.22
C ARG A 389 27.91 -20.99 26.91
N ALA A 390 28.44 -19.79 26.75
CA ALA A 390 29.88 -19.58 26.76
C ALA A 390 30.40 -19.99 28.14
N LEU A 391 31.15 -21.09 28.19
CA LEU A 391 31.99 -21.43 29.33
C LEU A 391 33.04 -20.33 29.47
N ARG A 392 32.90 -19.48 30.49
CA ARG A 392 33.98 -18.61 30.94
C ARG A 392 35.09 -19.50 31.48
N PHE A 393 36.24 -19.49 30.81
CA PHE A 393 37.49 -19.94 31.41
C PHE A 393 37.95 -18.86 32.38
N ASP A 394 37.93 -19.19 33.66
CA ASP A 394 38.63 -18.43 34.69
C ASP A 394 40.13 -18.70 34.52
N ARG A 395 40.91 -17.63 34.30
CA ARG A 395 42.37 -17.68 34.33
C ARG A 395 42.83 -16.87 35.53
N SER A 396 43.00 -17.56 36.64
CA SER A 396 43.86 -17.12 37.73
C SER A 396 45.31 -17.43 37.36
N PHE A 397 46.10 -16.39 37.10
CA PHE A 397 47.56 -16.37 37.24
C PHE A 397 48.02 -14.92 37.35
N THR A 398 48.06 -14.42 38.59
CA THR A 398 49.22 -13.86 39.32
C THR A 398 48.74 -13.35 40.67
#